data_AF-A0A848NKW0-F1
#
_entry.id   AF-A0A848NKW0-F1
#
_cell.length_a   1.000
_cell.length_b   1.000
_cell.length_c   1.000
_cell.angle_alpha   90.00
_cell.angle_beta   90.00
_cell.angle_gamma   90.00
#
_symmetry.space_group_name_H-M   'P 1'
#
loop_
_entity.id
_entity.type
_entity.pdbx_description
1 polymer ?
#
loop_
_entity_poly.entity_id
_entity_poly.type
_entity_poly.pdbx_seq_one_letter_code
_entity_poly.pdbx_strand_id
1 'polypeptide(L)'
;MFPAWQFVDPVPSLLPHVITELRGVLQFELHAFFVTQQDDLNELSPAEMLAGLPFENRGAVSPAQARLLSLPTAERLQRVLALARYAGRGMTD
;
A
#
# COMPACT_ATOMS: atom_id res chain seq x y z
N MET A 1 -11.48 11.01 -8.42
CA MET A 1 -10.32 10.74 -9.31
C MET A 1 -9.14 10.60 -8.37
N PHE A 2 -8.26 9.62 -8.54
CA PHE A 2 -7.05 9.57 -7.72
C PHE A 2 -6.00 10.49 -8.34
N PRO A 3 -5.23 11.27 -7.56
CA PRO A 3 -3.91 11.66 -8.07
C PRO A 3 -3.20 10.36 -8.44
N ALA A 4 -2.42 10.36 -9.51
CA ALA A 4 -1.64 9.19 -9.91
C ALA A 4 -0.59 8.91 -8.81
N TRP A 5 -1.03 8.19 -7.76
CA TRP A 5 -0.44 8.09 -6.43
C TRP A 5 1.01 7.59 -6.46
N GLN A 6 1.34 6.82 -7.49
CA GLN A 6 2.70 6.36 -7.78
C GLN A 6 3.71 7.50 -8.03
N PHE A 7 3.24 8.72 -8.30
CA PHE A 7 4.07 9.91 -8.54
C PHE A 7 4.11 10.87 -7.34
N VAL A 8 3.41 10.58 -6.25
CA VAL A 8 3.42 11.41 -5.04
C VAL A 8 4.63 11.03 -4.19
N ASP A 9 5.49 11.99 -3.85
CA ASP A 9 6.61 11.69 -2.95
C ASP A 9 6.10 11.18 -1.58
N PRO A 10 6.73 10.15 -0.99
CA PRO A 10 7.95 9.48 -1.43
C PRO A 10 7.73 8.25 -2.34
N VAL A 11 6.49 7.97 -2.76
CA VAL A 11 6.06 6.72 -3.40
C VAL A 11 6.93 6.25 -4.57
N PRO A 12 7.37 7.09 -5.53
CA PRO A 12 8.24 6.64 -6.63
C PRO A 12 9.47 5.86 -6.16
N SER A 13 10.08 6.30 -5.05
CA SER A 13 11.27 5.66 -4.48
C SER A 13 10.96 4.37 -3.73
N LEU A 14 9.73 4.21 -3.22
CA LEU A 14 9.30 3.07 -2.42
C LEU A 14 8.82 1.89 -3.27
N LEU A 15 8.21 2.18 -4.42
CA LEU A 15 7.60 1.17 -5.30
C LEU A 15 8.51 0.02 -5.70
N PRO A 16 9.79 0.24 -6.11
CA PRO A 16 10.68 -0.85 -6.48
C PRO A 16 10.85 -1.90 -5.38
N HIS A 17 10.87 -1.48 -4.11
CA HIS A 17 10.99 -2.38 -2.97
C HIS A 17 9.76 -3.29 -2.84
N VAL A 18 8.56 -2.76 -3.04
CA VAL A 18 7.31 -3.52 -2.94
C VAL A 18 7.14 -4.46 -4.14
N ILE A 19 7.40 -3.98 -5.35
CA ILE A 19 7.32 -4.79 -6.58
C ILE A 19 8.29 -5.98 -6.54
N THR A 20 9.45 -5.79 -5.91
CA THR A 20 10.44 -6.86 -5.73
C THR A 20 9.89 -8.05 -4.91
N GLU A 21 9.05 -7.78 -3.92
CA GLU A 21 8.41 -8.81 -3.08
C GLU A 21 7.21 -9.48 -3.78
N LEU A 22 6.59 -8.78 -4.75
CA LEU A 22 5.48 -9.28 -5.56
C LEU A 22 5.95 -10.02 -6.83
N ARG A 23 7.23 -10.38 -6.94
CA ARG A 23 7.73 -11.12 -8.12
C ARG A 23 7.02 -12.47 -8.22
N GLY A 24 6.35 -12.70 -9.35
CA GLY A 24 5.53 -13.90 -9.61
C GLY A 24 4.02 -13.62 -9.62
N VAL A 25 3.60 -12.44 -9.15
CA VAL A 25 2.20 -11.99 -9.18
C VAL A 25 1.81 -11.51 -10.59
N LEU A 26 0.58 -11.77 -11.05
CA LEU A 26 0.13 -11.33 -12.37
C LEU A 26 0.00 -9.80 -12.42
N GLN A 27 0.21 -9.19 -13.58
CA GLN A 27 0.23 -7.74 -13.70
C GLN A 27 -1.07 -7.06 -13.22
N PHE A 28 -2.23 -7.69 -13.43
CA PHE A 28 -3.51 -7.16 -12.95
C PHE A 28 -3.66 -7.24 -11.43
N GLU A 29 -3.03 -8.24 -10.81
CA GLU A 29 -3.01 -8.44 -9.36
C GLU A 29 -2.07 -7.45 -8.68
N LEU A 30 -1.02 -6.98 -9.36
CA LEU A 30 -0.19 -5.88 -8.86
C LEU A 30 -1.03 -4.62 -8.62
N HIS A 31 -1.88 -4.24 -9.58
CA HIS A 31 -2.77 -3.11 -9.40
C HIS A 31 -3.74 -3.35 -8.23
N ALA A 32 -4.38 -4.52 -8.21
CA ALA A 32 -5.33 -4.89 -7.16
C ALA A 32 -4.68 -4.85 -5.76
N PHE A 33 -3.45 -5.34 -5.61
CA PHE A 33 -2.71 -5.29 -4.36
C PHE A 33 -2.62 -3.86 -3.82
N PHE A 34 -2.22 -2.90 -4.66
CA PHE A 34 -1.99 -1.52 -4.21
C PHE A 34 -3.27 -0.77 -3.84
N VAL A 35 -4.39 -1.02 -4.50
CA VAL A 35 -5.61 -0.23 -4.33
C VAL A 35 -6.68 -0.90 -3.46
N THR A 36 -6.54 -2.19 -3.16
CA THR A 36 -7.49 -2.93 -2.32
C THR A 36 -7.21 -2.68 -0.85
N GLN A 37 -8.26 -2.37 -0.09
CA GLN A 37 -8.19 -2.18 1.36
C GLN A 37 -7.75 -3.47 2.06
N GLN A 38 -6.99 -3.32 3.14
CA GLN A 38 -6.45 -4.44 3.92
C GLN A 38 -6.89 -4.29 5.37
N ASP A 39 -7.47 -5.33 5.94
CA ASP A 39 -7.92 -5.34 7.34
C ASP A 39 -6.77 -5.03 8.31
N ASP A 40 -5.58 -5.60 8.04
CA ASP A 40 -4.34 -5.37 8.79
C ASP A 40 -3.84 -3.91 8.77
N LEU A 41 -4.38 -3.09 7.86
CA LEU A 41 -4.10 -1.66 7.73
C LEU A 41 -5.28 -0.79 8.17
N ASN A 42 -6.21 -1.31 8.98
CA ASN A 42 -7.45 -0.62 9.34
C ASN A 42 -8.23 -0.17 8.09
N GLU A 43 -8.36 -1.06 7.09
CA GLU A 43 -9.05 -0.80 5.83
C GLU A 43 -8.41 0.31 4.97
N LEU A 44 -7.12 0.63 5.21
CA LEU A 44 -6.32 1.40 4.27
C LEU A 44 -5.79 0.50 3.16
N SER A 45 -5.62 1.05 1.97
CA SER A 45 -4.90 0.37 0.89
C SER A 45 -3.38 0.53 1.05
N PRO A 46 -2.57 -0.38 0.47
CA PRO A 46 -1.12 -0.22 0.45
C PRO A 46 -0.67 1.08 -0.21
N ALA A 47 -1.37 1.56 -1.26
CA ALA A 47 -1.06 2.85 -1.89
C ALA A 47 -1.23 4.04 -0.94
N GLU A 48 -2.31 4.08 -0.16
CA GLU A 48 -2.51 5.11 0.88
C GLU A 48 -1.44 5.03 1.94
N MET A 49 -1.06 3.81 2.34
CA MET A 49 0.05 3.61 3.28
C MET A 49 1.38 4.06 2.70
N LEU A 50 1.67 3.90 1.41
CA LEU A 50 2.91 4.41 0.81
C LEU A 50 2.88 5.93 0.68
N ALA A 51 1.76 6.52 0.29
CA ALA A 51 1.59 7.96 0.15
C ALA A 51 1.54 8.69 1.51
N GLY A 52 1.03 8.05 2.56
CA GLY A 52 0.82 8.66 3.88
C GLY A 52 -0.37 9.60 3.89
N LEU A 53 -1.26 9.45 2.91
CA LEU A 53 -2.40 10.31 2.67
C LEU A 53 -3.59 9.43 2.33
N PRO A 54 -4.79 9.79 2.81
CA PRO A 54 -5.99 9.10 2.41
C PRO A 54 -6.28 9.39 0.95
N PHE A 55 -6.94 8.44 0.34
CA PHE A 55 -7.48 8.53 -0.98
C PHE A 55 -8.61 9.60 -1.08
N GLU A 56 -8.66 10.40 -2.16
CA GLU A 56 -9.63 11.52 -2.29
C GLU A 56 -11.10 11.09 -2.21
N ASN A 57 -11.42 9.89 -2.68
CA ASN A 57 -12.77 9.34 -2.62
C ASN A 57 -13.05 8.61 -1.29
N ARG A 58 -12.09 8.58 -0.36
CA ARG A 58 -12.33 8.03 0.97
C ARG A 58 -13.25 9.00 1.71
N GLY A 59 -14.20 8.44 2.45
CA GLY A 59 -15.03 9.21 3.39
C GLY A 59 -14.23 9.67 4.61
N ALA A 60 -14.89 9.74 5.77
CA ALA A 60 -14.21 10.12 7.00
C ALA A 60 -13.06 9.14 7.34
N VAL A 61 -11.87 9.69 7.62
CA VAL A 61 -10.71 8.91 8.09
C VAL A 61 -10.87 8.65 9.58
N SER A 62 -10.85 7.39 9.99
CA SER A 62 -10.96 7.04 11.41
C SER A 62 -9.68 7.43 12.18
N PRO A 63 -9.74 7.62 13.52
CA PRO A 63 -8.54 7.89 14.30
C PRO A 63 -7.46 6.81 14.17
N ALA A 64 -7.85 5.55 13.94
CA ALA A 64 -6.91 4.46 13.72
C ALA A 64 -6.19 4.59 12.37
N GLN A 65 -6.91 4.94 11.30
CA GLN A 65 -6.34 5.19 9.99
C GLN A 65 -5.41 6.41 10.01
N ALA A 66 -5.83 7.50 10.64
CA ALA A 66 -5.01 8.71 10.78
C ALA A 66 -3.68 8.42 11.47
N ARG A 67 -3.69 7.59 12.53
CA ARG A 67 -2.46 7.15 13.21
C ARG A 67 -1.53 6.34 12.32
N LEU A 68 -2.07 5.49 11.45
CA LEU A 68 -1.25 4.71 10.51
C LEU A 68 -0.63 5.60 9.42
N LEU A 69 -1.42 6.55 8.89
CA LEU A 69 -0.96 7.47 7.85
C LEU A 69 0.11 8.46 8.38
N SER A 70 0.06 8.80 9.67
CA SER A 70 1.05 9.67 10.32
C SER A 70 2.34 8.95 10.73
N LEU A 71 2.43 7.63 10.57
CA LEU A 71 3.66 6.89 10.84
C LEU A 71 4.80 7.36 9.92
N PRO A 72 6.06 7.27 10.39
CA PRO A 72 7.23 7.50 9.54
C PRO A 72 7.17 6.64 8.28
N THR A 73 7.65 7.20 7.15
CA THR A 73 7.66 6.51 5.85
C THR A 73 8.24 5.10 5.92
N ALA A 74 9.33 4.91 6.67
CA ALA A 74 9.96 3.61 6.84
C ALA A 74 9.02 2.59 7.51
N GLU A 75 8.27 2.99 8.54
CA GLU A 75 7.32 2.12 9.22
C GLU A 75 6.11 1.78 8.35
N ARG A 76 5.61 2.76 7.59
CA ARG A 76 4.54 2.52 6.61
C ARG A 76 5.00 1.54 5.53
N LEU A 77 6.21 1.71 5.00
CA LEU A 77 6.81 0.80 4.03
C LEU A 77 6.95 -0.62 4.60
N GLN A 78 7.45 -0.78 5.83
CA GLN A 78 7.62 -2.11 6.44
C GLN A 78 6.31 -2.90 6.52
N ARG A 79 5.20 -2.22 6.85
CA ARG A 79 3.86 -2.83 6.88
C ARG A 79 3.42 -3.27 5.48
N VAL A 80 3.61 -2.43 4.46
CA VAL A 80 3.29 -2.77 3.07
C VAL A 80 4.14 -3.94 2.55
N LEU A 81 5.44 -3.97 2.88
CA LEU A 81 6.31 -5.08 2.51
C LEU A 81 5.90 -6.40 3.18
N ALA A 82 5.40 -6.38 4.41
CA ALA A 82 4.90 -7.57 5.08
C ALA A 82 3.70 -8.19 4.31
N LEU A 83 2.77 -7.35 3.86
CA LEU A 83 1.64 -7.79 3.03
C LEU A 83 2.10 -8.30 1.66
N ALA A 84 3.03 -7.59 1.02
CA ALA A 84 3.56 -7.97 -0.30
C ALA A 84 4.22 -9.36 -0.26
N ARG A 85 5.00 -9.65 0.80
CA ARG A 85 5.61 -10.97 1.01
C ARG A 85 4.58 -12.09 1.18
N TYR A 86 3.47 -11.80 1.86
CA TYR A 86 2.40 -12.79 2.01
C TYR A 86 1.70 -13.05 0.67
N ALA A 87 1.35 -11.99 -0.05
CA ALA A 87 0.73 -12.07 -1.37
C ALA A 87 1.60 -12.82 -2.39
N GLY A 88 2.91 -12.54 -2.43
CA GLY A 88 3.84 -13.23 -3.33
C GLY A 88 4.01 -14.72 -3.02
N ARG A 89 3.92 -15.12 -1.74
CA ARG A 89 4.01 -16.54 -1.32
C ARG A 89 2.75 -17.34 -1.61
N GLY A 90 1.56 -16.74 -1.48
CA GLY A 90 0.28 -17.43 -1.69
C GLY A 90 0.04 -17.91 -3.14
N MET A 91 0.91 -17.57 -4.08
CA MET A 91 0.87 -18.01 -5.47
C MET A 91 2.02 -18.96 -5.87
N THR A 92 2.95 -19.23 -4.95
CA THR A 92 4.06 -20.18 -5.18
C THR A 92 3.79 -21.58 -4.61
N ASP A 93 2.68 -21.75 -3.90
CA ASP A 93 2.15 -23.02 -3.38
C ASP A 93 1.00 -23.51 -4.28
#